data_AF-A0A969ZK36-F1
#
_entry.id   AF-A0A969ZK36-F1
#
_cell.length_a   1.000
_cell.length_b   1.000
_cell.length_c   1.000
_cell.angle_alpha   90.00
_cell.angle_beta   90.00
_cell.angle_gamma   90.00
#
_symmetry.space_group_name_H-M   'P 1'
#
loop_
_entity.id
_entity.type
_entity.pdbx_description
1 polymer ?
#
loop_
_entity_poly.entity_id
_entity_poly.type
_entity_poly.pdbx_seq_one_letter_code
_entity_poly.pdbx_strand_id
1 'polypeptide(L)'
;MIDNKDLDWKYLEENYKESDRKVRSFEEIMNECESTHEDDKYDTIGEAGSALLETVENVKKIREMSSQAKTVKEMAETLNLKEEYVTTIMIILNSSTDDDNDVAIAHLVMMS
;
A
#
# COMPACT_ATOMS: atom_id res chain seq x y z
N MET A 1 -11.48 32.27 4.55
CA MET A 1 -12.73 31.51 4.35
C MET A 1 -12.81 31.24 2.87
N ILE A 2 -12.62 29.99 2.45
CA ILE A 2 -12.86 29.60 1.05
C ILE A 2 -14.38 29.50 0.92
N ASP A 3 -14.97 30.31 0.04
CA ASP A 3 -16.41 30.36 -0.18
C ASP A 3 -16.84 29.02 -0.82
N ASN A 4 -17.63 28.22 -0.10
CA ASN A 4 -17.97 26.85 -0.47
C ASN A 4 -18.99 26.76 -1.63
N LYS A 5 -19.19 27.87 -2.37
CA LYS A 5 -20.15 28.00 -3.47
C LYS A 5 -19.66 27.33 -4.76
N ASP A 6 -18.34 27.28 -4.97
CA ASP A 6 -17.73 26.63 -6.13
C ASP A 6 -17.78 25.09 -6.05
N LEU A 7 -18.21 24.55 -4.90
CA LEU A 7 -18.45 23.13 -4.64
C LEU A 7 -19.95 22.83 -4.51
N ASP A 8 -20.84 23.70 -4.96
CA ASP A 8 -22.27 23.39 -5.04
C ASP A 8 -22.55 22.59 -6.32
N TRP A 9 -23.16 21.41 -6.18
CA TRP A 9 -23.47 20.54 -7.31
C TRP A 9 -24.38 21.24 -8.32
N LYS A 10 -25.22 22.17 -7.83
CA LYS A 10 -26.07 22.99 -8.68
C LYS A 10 -25.28 24.01 -9.51
N TYR A 11 -24.20 24.57 -8.94
CA TYR A 11 -23.31 25.48 -9.66
C TYR A 11 -22.51 24.74 -10.74
N LEU A 12 -22.06 23.51 -10.44
CA LEU A 12 -21.42 22.63 -11.42
C LEU A 12 -22.38 22.29 -12.57
N GLU A 13 -23.64 21.97 -12.31
CA GLU A 13 -24.63 21.68 -13.36
C GLU A 13 -24.87 22.89 -14.29
N GLU A 14 -24.98 24.10 -13.72
CA GLU A 14 -25.20 25.32 -14.49
C GLU A 14 -23.96 25.80 -15.27
N ASN A 15 -22.75 25.42 -14.84
CA ASN A 15 -21.48 25.90 -15.43
C ASN A 15 -20.63 24.80 -16.07
N TYR A 16 -21.10 23.55 -16.09
CA TYR A 16 -20.43 22.44 -16.75
C TYR A 16 -20.35 22.72 -18.25
N LYS A 17 -19.12 22.81 -18.77
CA LYS A 17 -18.85 22.79 -20.20
C LYS A 17 -18.24 21.44 -20.51
N GLU A 18 -18.98 20.62 -21.25
CA GLU A 18 -18.44 19.39 -21.79
C GLU A 18 -17.21 19.75 -22.63
N SER A 19 -16.03 19.28 -22.21
CA SER A 19 -14.81 19.52 -22.95
C SER A 19 -14.82 18.66 -24.21
N ASP A 20 -14.42 19.20 -25.36
CA ASP A 20 -14.22 18.43 -26.62
C ASP A 20 -13.09 17.38 -26.54
N ARG A 21 -12.61 17.04 -25.34
CA ARG A 21 -11.64 15.97 -25.15
C ARG A 21 -12.32 14.65 -25.49
N LYS A 22 -11.79 13.96 -26.51
CA LYS A 22 -12.17 12.58 -26.84
C LYS A 22 -12.14 11.74 -25.57
N VAL A 23 -13.31 11.31 -25.10
CA VAL A 23 -13.44 10.32 -24.03
C VAL A 23 -12.89 9.01 -24.60
N ARG A 24 -11.73 8.57 -24.10
CA ARG A 24 -11.13 7.29 -24.46
C ARG A 24 -11.92 6.17 -23.80
N SER A 25 -12.05 5.03 -24.50
CA SER A 25 -12.65 3.85 -23.87
C SER A 25 -11.68 3.24 -22.84
N PHE A 26 -12.22 2.48 -21.91
CA PHE A 26 -11.40 1.78 -20.92
C PHE A 26 -10.41 0.83 -21.59
N GLU A 27 -10.82 0.15 -22.67
CA GLU A 27 -9.99 -0.75 -23.46
C GLU A 27 -8.87 -0.01 -24.21
N GLU A 28 -9.12 1.21 -24.72
CA GLU A 28 -8.07 2.05 -25.32
C GLU A 28 -6.99 2.41 -24.28
N ILE A 29 -7.40 2.72 -23.04
CA ILE A 29 -6.47 3.03 -21.95
C ILE A 29 -5.69 1.78 -21.53
N MET A 30 -6.36 0.62 -21.44
CA MET A 30 -5.74 -0.62 -21.00
C MET A 30 -4.70 -1.14 -22.01
N ASN A 31 -4.97 -1.04 -23.32
CA ASN A 31 -4.00 -1.39 -24.36
C ASN A 31 -2.79 -0.45 -24.41
N GLU A 32 -2.98 0.84 -24.11
CA GLU A 32 -1.89 1.83 -24.02
C GLU A 32 -0.99 1.51 -22.81
N CYS A 33 -1.58 1.15 -21.67
CA CYS A 33 -0.82 0.68 -20.51
C CYS A 33 -0.01 -0.58 -20.82
N GLU A 34 -0.60 -1.59 -21.47
CA GLU A 34 0.14 -2.81 -21.87
C GLU A 34 1.33 -2.51 -22.80
N SER A 35 1.21 -1.53 -23.68
CA SER A 35 2.27 -1.18 -24.64
C SER A 35 3.41 -0.34 -24.04
N THR A 36 3.20 0.32 -22.90
CA THR A 36 4.22 1.14 -22.22
C THR A 36 5.09 0.39 -21.20
N HIS A 37 4.87 -0.91 -21.01
CA HIS A 37 5.58 -1.70 -20.00
C HIS A 37 6.97 -2.20 -20.41
N GLU A 38 7.49 -1.87 -21.60
CA GLU A 38 8.77 -2.43 -22.03
C GLU A 38 10.03 -1.71 -21.50
N ASP A 39 10.00 -0.47 -20.96
CA ASP A 39 11.28 0.21 -20.69
C ASP A 39 11.40 1.19 -19.50
N ASP A 40 10.47 1.24 -18.54
CA ASP A 40 10.70 2.09 -17.34
C ASP A 40 10.34 1.40 -16.02
N LYS A 41 11.40 1.02 -15.27
CA LYS A 41 11.43 0.70 -13.83
C LYS A 41 10.88 -0.65 -13.33
N TYR A 42 10.93 -1.71 -14.13
CA TYR A 42 10.69 -3.07 -13.60
C TYR A 42 11.95 -3.73 -13.02
N ASP A 43 13.15 -3.19 -13.27
CA ASP A 43 14.41 -3.77 -12.76
C ASP A 43 14.60 -3.61 -11.24
N THR A 44 13.94 -2.62 -10.62
CA THR A 44 13.90 -2.47 -9.16
C THR A 44 12.93 -3.42 -8.47
N ILE A 45 12.05 -4.12 -9.20
CA ILE A 45 11.09 -5.07 -8.62
C ILE A 45 11.74 -6.41 -8.27
N GLY A 46 12.88 -6.75 -8.87
CA GLY A 46 13.63 -7.97 -8.51
C GLY A 46 14.15 -7.93 -7.07
N GLU A 47 14.89 -6.87 -6.70
CA GLU A 47 15.43 -6.70 -5.35
C GLU A 47 14.39 -6.20 -4.34
N ALA A 48 13.56 -5.21 -4.73
CA ALA A 48 12.50 -4.72 -3.85
C ALA A 48 11.41 -5.78 -3.62
N GLY A 49 11.13 -6.63 -4.62
CA GLY A 49 10.22 -7.77 -4.50
C GLY A 49 10.76 -8.85 -3.57
N SER A 50 12.07 -9.14 -3.62
CA SER A 50 12.70 -10.08 -2.68
C SER A 50 12.64 -9.57 -1.23
N ALA A 51 12.97 -8.31 -1.00
CA ALA A 51 12.91 -7.70 0.34
C ALA A 51 11.46 -7.56 0.86
N LEU A 52 10.51 -7.29 -0.04
CA LEU A 52 9.09 -7.25 0.29
C LEU A 52 8.57 -8.63 0.67
N LEU A 53 8.91 -9.67 -0.10
CA LEU A 53 8.51 -11.04 0.21
C LEU A 53 9.06 -11.51 1.55
N GLU A 54 10.32 -11.19 1.86
CA GLU A 54 10.92 -11.46 3.17
C GLU A 54 10.17 -10.72 4.30
N THR A 55 9.84 -9.45 4.07
CA THR A 55 9.08 -8.64 5.05
C THR A 55 7.66 -9.18 5.25
N VAL A 56 6.99 -9.64 4.20
CA VAL A 56 5.68 -10.30 4.28
C VAL A 56 5.77 -11.59 5.12
N GLU A 57 6.82 -12.38 4.92
CA GLU A 57 7.04 -13.59 5.72
C GLU A 57 7.28 -13.25 7.20
N ASN A 58 8.06 -12.20 7.47
CA ASN A 58 8.30 -11.71 8.83
C ASN A 58 7.01 -11.22 9.50
N VAL A 59 6.17 -10.47 8.78
CA VAL A 59 4.85 -10.01 9.26
C VAL A 59 3.96 -11.20 9.61
N LYS A 60 3.89 -12.24 8.76
CA LYS A 60 3.11 -13.46 9.03
C LYS A 60 3.58 -14.18 10.29
N LYS A 61 4.90 -14.39 10.43
CA LYS A 61 5.48 -15.04 11.61
C LYS A 61 5.21 -14.25 12.88
N ILE A 62 5.36 -12.92 12.83
CA ILE A 62 5.08 -12.04 13.97
C ILE A 62 3.59 -12.06 14.34
N ARG A 63 2.68 -12.07 13.34
CA ARG A 63 1.24 -12.21 13.57
C ARG A 63 0.88 -13.52 14.27
N GLU A 64 1.47 -14.63 13.83
CA GLU A 64 1.27 -15.94 14.48
C GLU A 64 1.83 -15.95 15.91
N MET A 65 3.04 -15.42 16.13
CA MET A 65 3.65 -15.36 17.47
C MET A 65 2.90 -14.41 18.41
N SER A 66 2.30 -13.33 17.88
CA SER A 66 1.41 -12.42 18.62
C SER A 66 0.20 -13.16 19.18
N SER A 67 -0.41 -14.03 18.37
CA SER A 67 -1.56 -14.85 18.78
C SER A 67 -1.23 -15.81 19.92
N GLN A 68 0.06 -16.14 20.09
CA GLN A 68 0.58 -17.00 21.16
C GLN A 68 0.98 -16.21 22.43
N ALA A 69 0.67 -14.91 22.49
CA ALA A 69 1.00 -14.01 23.61
C ALA A 69 2.50 -13.89 23.94
N LYS A 70 3.38 -14.06 22.93
CA LYS A 70 4.83 -13.88 23.09
C LYS A 70 5.19 -12.40 23.17
N THR A 71 6.23 -12.08 23.94
CA THR A 71 6.72 -10.70 24.08
C THR A 71 7.57 -10.28 22.89
N VAL A 72 7.66 -8.96 22.63
CA VAL A 72 8.46 -8.39 21.52
C VAL A 72 9.93 -8.86 21.56
N LYS A 73 10.50 -9.00 22.76
CA LYS A 73 11.86 -9.49 22.95
C LYS A 73 12.03 -10.94 22.54
N GLU A 74 11.12 -11.82 22.96
CA GLU A 74 11.15 -13.24 22.58
C GLU A 74 10.97 -13.43 21.07
N MET A 75 10.14 -12.60 20.43
CA MET A 75 9.95 -12.61 18.98
C MET A 75 11.20 -12.15 18.23
N ALA A 76 11.84 -11.07 18.70
CA ALA A 76 13.09 -10.57 18.13
C ALA A 76 14.24 -11.59 18.25
N GLU A 77 14.36 -12.25 19.40
CA GLU A 77 15.35 -13.31 19.64
C GLU A 77 15.10 -14.55 18.77
N THR A 78 13.83 -14.98 18.64
CA THR A 78 13.49 -16.18 17.87
C THR A 78 13.68 -15.99 16.37
N LEU A 79 13.33 -14.80 15.85
CA LEU A 79 13.43 -14.47 14.43
C LEU A 79 14.79 -13.87 14.06
N ASN A 80 15.66 -13.63 15.04
CA ASN A 80 16.94 -12.93 14.87
C ASN A 80 16.77 -11.56 14.17
N LEU A 81 15.72 -10.84 14.55
CA LEU A 81 15.35 -9.53 14.01
C LEU A 81 15.63 -8.43 15.05
N LYS A 82 15.74 -7.18 14.60
CA LYS A 82 15.89 -6.04 15.51
C LYS A 82 14.59 -5.80 16.30
N GLU A 83 14.69 -5.54 17.60
CA GLU A 83 13.53 -5.24 18.46
C GLU A 83 12.70 -4.06 17.93
N GLU A 84 13.36 -3.01 17.42
CA GLU A 84 12.70 -1.86 16.80
C GLU A 84 11.83 -2.26 15.60
N TYR A 85 12.34 -3.15 14.75
CA TYR A 85 11.64 -3.64 13.56
C TYR A 85 10.39 -4.47 13.92
N VAL A 86 10.52 -5.36 14.90
CA VAL A 86 9.39 -6.15 15.43
C VAL A 86 8.35 -5.23 16.07
N THR A 87 8.78 -4.18 16.77
CA THR A 87 7.89 -3.19 17.38
C THR A 87 7.11 -2.43 16.31
N THR A 88 7.76 -1.97 15.24
CA THR A 88 7.10 -1.30 14.11
C THR A 88 6.02 -2.18 13.47
N ILE A 89 6.35 -3.44 13.20
CA ILE A 89 5.39 -4.41 12.66
C ILE A 89 4.20 -4.60 13.60
N MET A 90 4.44 -4.72 14.90
CA MET A 90 3.39 -4.87 15.91
C MET A 90 2.49 -3.65 16.04
N ILE A 91 3.06 -2.44 15.98
CA ILE A 91 2.26 -1.20 15.99
C ILE A 91 1.32 -1.19 14.79
N ILE A 92 1.85 -1.49 13.61
CA ILE A 92 1.06 -1.50 12.37
C ILE A 92 0.00 -2.60 12.42
N LEU A 93 0.34 -3.83 12.85
CA LEU A 93 -0.60 -4.94 13.02
C LEU A 93 -1.74 -4.65 14.01
N ASN A 94 -1.48 -3.91 15.09
CA ASN A 94 -2.52 -3.55 16.05
C ASN A 94 -3.37 -2.36 15.58
N SER A 95 -2.83 -1.55 14.67
CA SER A 95 -3.57 -0.44 14.02
C SER A 95 -4.34 -0.89 12.77
N SER A 96 -3.99 -2.05 12.21
CA SER A 96 -4.60 -2.60 11.03
C SER A 96 -5.95 -3.25 11.35
N THR A 97 -6.88 -3.12 10.41
CA THR A 97 -8.20 -3.75 10.45
C THR A 97 -8.12 -5.19 9.94
N ASP A 98 -9.12 -6.03 10.25
CA ASP A 98 -9.14 -7.45 9.84
C ASP A 98 -9.04 -7.67 8.33
N ASP A 99 -9.36 -6.64 7.52
CA ASP A 99 -9.29 -6.65 6.05
C ASP A 99 -7.88 -6.32 5.50
N ASP A 100 -6.94 -5.91 6.35
CA ASP A 100 -5.60 -5.53 5.89
C ASP A 100 -4.77 -6.77 5.53
N ASN A 101 -4.28 -6.77 4.29
CA ASN A 101 -3.46 -7.85 3.75
C ASN A 101 -2.01 -7.72 4.23
N ASP A 102 -1.33 -8.83 4.51
CA ASP A 102 0.06 -8.85 5.01
C ASP A 102 1.03 -8.12 4.06
N VAL A 103 0.69 -8.06 2.76
CA VAL A 103 1.44 -7.31 1.73
C VAL A 103 1.36 -5.80 1.93
N ALA A 104 0.20 -5.28 2.33
CA ALA A 104 0.03 -3.85 2.59
C ALA A 104 0.80 -3.43 3.85
N ILE A 105 0.75 -4.27 4.89
CA ILE A 105 1.51 -4.08 6.12
C ILE A 105 3.02 -4.10 5.84
N ALA A 106 3.49 -5.04 5.03
CA ALA A 106 4.90 -5.11 4.64
C ALA A 106 5.35 -3.86 3.88
N HIS A 107 4.53 -3.35 2.96
CA HIS A 107 4.82 -2.09 2.27
C HIS A 107 4.89 -0.89 3.23
N LEU A 108 3.98 -0.80 4.20
CA LEU A 108 3.99 0.26 5.21
C LEU A 108 5.25 0.23 6.07
N VAL A 109 5.71 -0.97 6.47
CA VAL A 109 6.95 -1.18 7.23
C VAL A 109 8.18 -0.80 6.42
N MET A 110 8.20 -1.07 5.11
CA MET A 110 9.32 -0.67 4.25
C MET A 110 9.37 0.84 3.99
N MET A 111 8.26 1.56 4.18
CA MET A 111 8.16 3.01 4.01
C MET A 111 8.40 3.81 5.29
N SER A 112 8.46 3.16 6.46
CA SER A 112 8.70 3.78 7.78
C SER A 112 10.18 3.86 8.13
#